data_AF-A0AAT9HRI9-F1
#
_entry.id   AF-A0AAT9HRI9-F1
#
_cell.length_a   1.000
_cell.length_b   1.000
_cell.length_c   1.000
_cell.angle_alpha   90.00
_cell.angle_beta   90.00
_cell.angle_gamma   90.00
#
_symmetry.space_group_name_H-M   'P 1'
#
loop_
_entity.id
_entity.type
_entity.pdbx_description
1 polymer ?
#
loop_
_entity_poly.entity_id
_entity_poly.type
_entity_poly.pdbx_seq_one_letter_code
_entity_poly.pdbx_strand_id
1 'polypeptide(L)'
;MTVPAEITDGVRPGVVSLPHGWGHDRPGTRTRHAAADPGANVNQLLDGSLLDPLSGTAVLNGVPVEVAPMAAVTETFAALTGAKP
;
A
#
# COMPACT_ATOMS: atom_id res chain seq x y z
N MET A 1 -0.06 8.21 -3.63
CA MET A 1 1.07 7.28 -3.90
C MET A 1 0.82 6.60 -5.24
N THR A 2 1.83 6.02 -5.88
CA THR A 2 1.63 5.19 -7.07
C THR A 2 2.07 3.75 -6.83
N VAL A 3 1.31 2.80 -7.35
CA VAL A 3 1.56 1.37 -7.26
C VAL A 3 1.21 0.67 -8.57
N PRO A 4 1.80 -0.50 -8.85
CA PRO A 4 1.31 -1.38 -9.89
C PRO A 4 -0.13 -1.81 -9.57
N ALA A 5 -0.98 -1.91 -10.58
CA ALA A 5 -2.36 -2.38 -10.44
C ALA A 5 -2.52 -3.74 -11.11
N GLU A 6 -3.16 -4.66 -10.42
CA GLU A 6 -3.65 -5.94 -10.95
C GLU A 6 -5.17 -5.88 -11.03
N ILE A 7 -5.74 -6.21 -12.19
CA ILE A 7 -7.19 -6.32 -12.36
C ILE A 7 -7.60 -7.77 -12.11
N THR A 8 -8.52 -7.97 -11.18
CA THR A 8 -8.98 -9.30 -10.77
C THR A 8 -10.45 -9.27 -10.36
N ASP A 9 -11.17 -10.35 -10.66
CA ASP A 9 -12.54 -10.58 -10.19
C ASP A 9 -12.57 -11.18 -8.77
N GLY A 10 -11.40 -11.40 -8.15
CA GLY A 10 -11.26 -11.92 -6.79
C GLY A 10 -11.62 -10.91 -5.69
N VAL A 11 -11.85 -9.64 -6.04
CA VAL A 11 -12.26 -8.58 -5.12
C VAL A 11 -13.62 -8.01 -5.52
N ARG A 12 -14.38 -7.51 -4.55
CA ARG A 12 -15.70 -6.93 -4.82
C ARG A 12 -15.58 -5.66 -5.69
N PRO A 13 -16.56 -5.39 -6.56
CA PRO A 13 -16.63 -4.11 -7.26
C PRO A 13 -16.57 -2.92 -6.29
N GLY A 14 -15.77 -1.92 -6.63
CA GLY A 14 -15.55 -0.73 -5.80
C GLY A 14 -14.54 -0.91 -4.67
N VAL A 15 -13.87 -2.07 -4.57
CA VAL A 15 -12.84 -2.34 -3.56
C VAL A 15 -11.48 -2.44 -4.23
N VAL A 16 -10.47 -1.82 -3.60
CA VAL A 16 -9.07 -2.05 -3.91
C VAL A 16 -8.40 -2.75 -2.74
N SER A 17 -7.42 -3.61 -3.04
CA SER A 17 -6.57 -4.23 -2.04
C SER A 17 -5.14 -3.76 -2.23
N LEU A 18 -4.49 -3.32 -1.16
CA LEU A 18 -3.08 -2.96 -1.16
C LEU A 18 -2.41 -3.66 0.04
N PRO A 19 -1.38 -4.50 -0.18
CA PRO A 19 -0.73 -5.22 0.91
C PRO A 19 -0.02 -4.26 1.86
N HIS A 20 -0.07 -4.57 3.15
CA HIS A 20 0.63 -3.83 4.19
C HIS A 20 2.10 -4.26 4.34
N GLY A 21 2.86 -3.53 5.16
CA GLY A 21 4.19 -3.96 5.60
C GLY A 21 5.36 -3.41 4.76
N TRP A 22 5.13 -2.34 4.02
CA TRP A 22 6.10 -1.62 3.18
C TRP A 22 6.39 -0.20 3.73
N GLY A 23 7.33 0.52 3.12
CA GLY A 23 7.82 1.86 3.47
C GLY A 23 9.03 1.88 4.42
N HIS A 24 9.94 0.91 4.29
CA HIS A 24 11.07 0.74 5.21
C HIS A 24 12.29 1.63 4.92
N ASP A 25 12.19 2.54 3.96
CA ASP A 25 13.20 3.55 3.60
C ASP A 25 13.08 4.85 4.42
N ARG A 26 12.06 4.98 5.28
CA ARG A 26 11.84 6.20 6.05
C ARG A 26 12.95 6.49 7.07
N PRO A 27 13.19 7.79 7.38
CA PRO A 27 14.14 8.16 8.43
C PRO A 27 13.83 7.46 9.76
N GLY A 28 14.86 6.91 10.38
CA GLY A 28 14.75 6.20 11.67
C GLY A 28 14.41 4.72 11.57
N THR A 29 14.11 4.18 10.38
CA THR A 29 14.02 2.73 10.19
C THR A 29 15.42 2.10 10.33
N ARG A 30 15.51 0.94 10.98
CA ARG A 30 16.78 0.22 11.21
C ARG A 30 16.85 -1.13 10.47
N THR A 31 15.95 -1.32 9.50
CA THR A 31 15.75 -2.56 8.74
C THR A 31 16.43 -2.49 7.37
N ARG A 32 17.77 -2.55 7.36
CA ARG A 32 18.61 -2.33 6.15
C ARG A 32 18.17 -3.15 4.92
N HIS A 33 17.80 -4.41 5.10
CA HIS A 33 17.39 -5.26 3.99
C HIS A 33 16.03 -4.84 3.41
N ALA A 34 15.04 -4.58 4.27
CA ALA A 34 13.72 -4.15 3.84
C ALA A 34 13.73 -2.74 3.23
N ALA A 35 14.69 -1.89 3.61
CA ALA A 35 14.87 -0.57 3.03
C ALA A 35 15.39 -0.60 1.58
N ALA A 36 16.00 -1.71 1.14
CA ALA A 36 16.53 -1.83 -0.23
C ALA A 36 15.42 -1.94 -1.28
N ASP A 37 14.27 -2.49 -0.90
CA ASP A 37 13.04 -2.50 -1.70
C ASP A 37 11.88 -2.07 -0.79
N PRO A 38 11.68 -0.77 -0.61
CA PRO A 38 10.79 -0.28 0.43
C PRO A 38 9.33 -0.50 0.08
N GLY A 39 8.95 -0.58 -1.20
CA GLY A 39 7.55 -0.69 -1.63
C GLY A 39 6.65 0.46 -1.18
N ALA A 40 5.35 0.30 -1.46
CA ALA A 40 4.33 1.30 -1.18
C ALA A 40 3.68 1.11 0.19
N ASN A 41 3.84 2.09 1.09
CA ASN A 41 3.22 2.05 2.41
C ASN A 41 1.75 2.53 2.42
N VAL A 42 0.82 1.57 2.51
CA VAL A 42 -0.64 1.83 2.63
C VAL A 42 -1.02 2.71 3.83
N ASN A 43 -0.27 2.67 4.93
CA ASN A 43 -0.58 3.45 6.13
C ASN A 43 -0.44 4.96 5.89
N GLN A 44 0.13 5.41 4.76
CA GLN A 44 0.12 6.84 4.39
C GLN A 44 -1.25 7.37 3.99
N LEU A 45 -2.21 6.48 3.73
CA LEU A 45 -3.61 6.85 3.48
C LEU A 45 -4.36 7.15 4.78
N LEU A 46 -3.72 6.94 5.93
CA LEU A 46 -4.30 7.04 7.26
C LEU A 46 -3.59 8.16 8.02
N ASP A 47 -4.34 9.04 8.67
CA ASP A 47 -3.78 10.06 9.58
C ASP A 47 -3.76 9.61 11.05
N GLY A 48 -4.30 8.41 11.34
CA GLY A 48 -4.34 7.81 12.67
C GLY A 48 -5.38 8.44 13.62
N SER A 49 -6.25 9.32 13.13
CA SER A 49 -7.25 10.00 13.96
C SER A 49 -8.50 9.15 14.24
N LEU A 50 -8.80 8.18 13.37
CA LEU A 50 -10.01 7.37 13.45
C LEU A 50 -9.80 6.14 14.34
N LEU A 51 -10.48 6.13 15.49
CA LEU A 51 -10.44 5.06 16.49
C LEU A 51 -11.84 4.51 16.75
N ASP A 52 -11.93 3.21 17.03
CA ASP A 52 -13.12 2.63 17.65
C ASP A 52 -13.27 3.19 19.08
N PRO A 53 -14.41 3.83 19.43
CA PRO A 53 -14.53 4.59 20.67
C PRO A 53 -14.54 3.73 21.94
N LEU A 54 -14.85 2.44 21.84
CA LEU A 54 -14.93 1.55 23.00
C LEU A 54 -13.59 0.85 23.28
N SER A 55 -12.91 0.36 22.24
CA SER A 55 -11.66 -0.37 22.38
C SER A 55 -10.42 0.49 22.24
N GLY A 56 -10.53 1.67 21.63
CA GLY A 56 -9.38 2.49 21.22
C GLY A 56 -8.60 1.92 20.04
N THR A 57 -9.13 0.89 19.35
CA THR A 57 -8.45 0.27 18.20
C THR A 57 -8.45 1.22 17.01
N ALA A 58 -7.28 1.37 16.37
CA ALA A 58 -7.17 2.19 15.15
C ALA A 58 -7.90 1.54 13.97
N VAL A 59 -8.63 2.35 13.21
CA VAL A 59 -9.26 1.92 11.97
C VAL A 59 -8.21 1.97 10.85
N LEU A 60 -7.76 0.80 10.41
CA LEU A 60 -6.69 0.66 9.41
C LEU A 60 -7.18 0.17 8.04
N ASN A 61 -8.47 -0.17 7.93
CA ASN A 61 -9.09 -0.75 6.73
C ASN A 61 -10.42 -0.05 6.42
N GLY A 62 -10.93 -0.27 5.20
CA GLY A 62 -12.21 0.30 4.78
C GLY A 62 -12.17 1.81 4.59
N VAL A 63 -10.98 2.36 4.35
CA VAL A 63 -10.78 3.80 4.15
C VAL A 63 -11.13 4.17 2.70
N PRO A 64 -11.97 5.20 2.49
CA PRO A 64 -12.28 5.69 1.15
C PRO A 64 -11.01 6.17 0.43
N VAL A 65 -10.90 5.81 -0.85
CA VAL A 65 -9.78 6.23 -1.70
C VAL A 65 -10.29 6.63 -3.07
N GLU A 66 -9.54 7.49 -3.73
CA GLU A 66 -9.68 7.77 -5.15
C GLU A 66 -8.51 7.13 -5.89
N VAL A 67 -8.80 6.55 -7.06
CA VAL A 67 -7.79 5.94 -7.92
C VAL A 67 -7.82 6.64 -9.26
N ALA A 68 -6.64 7.01 -9.73
CA ALA A 68 -6.43 7.56 -11.06
C ALA A 68 -5.25 6.84 -11.72
N PRO A 69 -5.28 6.68 -13.05
CA PRO A 69 -4.10 6.20 -13.77
C PRO A 69 -2.96 7.19 -13.56
N MET A 70 -1.75 6.68 -13.32
CA MET A 70 -0.56 7.53 -13.37
C MET A 70 -0.33 7.95 -14.82
N ALA A 71 -0.06 9.24 -15.06
CA ALA A 71 0.33 9.73 -16.37
C ALA A 71 1.49 8.87 -16.91
N ALA A 72 1.41 8.47 -18.18
CA ALA A 72 2.37 7.54 -18.77
C ALA A 72 3.79 8.10 -18.66
N VAL A 73 4.59 7.50 -17.79
CA VAL A 73 6.05 7.63 -17.81
C VAL A 73 6.53 6.37 -18.52
N THR A 74 7.31 6.52 -19.59
CA THR A 74 7.93 5.38 -20.28
C THR A 74 8.98 4.76 -19.36
N GLU A 75 8.56 3.92 -18.42
CA GLU A 75 9.44 3.10 -17.59
C GLU A 75 9.05 1.63 -17.75
N THR A 76 10.05 0.81 -18.10
CA THR A 76 9.92 -0.62 -18.31
C THR A 76 9.55 -1.32 -17.00
N PHE A 77 8.29 -1.72 -16.85
CA PHE A 77 7.86 -2.56 -15.73
C PHE A 77 8.40 -3.99 -15.92
N ALA A 78 9.50 -4.32 -15.25
CA ALA A 78 9.87 -5.72 -15.02
C ALA A 78 8.83 -6.34 -14.08
N ALA A 79 8.21 -7.43 -14.52
CA ALA A 79 7.12 -8.09 -13.80
C ALA A 79 7.52 -8.42 -12.35
N LEU A 80 6.84 -7.79 -11.39
CA LEU A 80 6.90 -8.15 -9.97
C LEU A 80 6.08 -9.44 -9.72
N THR A 81 6.43 -10.55 -10.38
CA THR A 81 5.95 -11.89 -9.98
C THR A 81 6.91 -12.47 -8.95
N GLY A 82 7.01 -11.80 -7.80
CA GLY A 82 7.77 -12.26 -6.66
C GLY A 82 6.87 -12.99 -5.67
N ALA A 83 6.46 -14.22 -5.99
CA ALA A 83 6.03 -15.14 -4.95
C ALA A 83 7.23 -15.36 -4.02
N LYS A 84 7.11 -14.92 -2.77
CA LYS A 84 8.12 -15.14 -1.72
C LYS A 84 8.24 -16.67 -1.47
N PRO A 85 9.45 -17.25 -1.33
CA PRO A 85 9.60 -18.60 -0.81
C PRO A 85 9.17 -18.71 0.66
#